data_AF-A0A9E3SD59-F1
#
_entry.id   AF-A0A9E3SD59-F1
#
_cell.length_a   1.000
_cell.length_b   1.000
_cell.length_c   1.000
_cell.angle_alpha   90.00
_cell.angle_beta   90.00
_cell.angle_gamma   90.00
#
_symmetry.space_group_name_H-M   'P 1'
#
loop_
_entity.id
_entity.type
_entity.pdbx_description
1 polymer ?
#
loop_
_entity_poly.entity_id
_entity_poly.type
_entity_poly.pdbx_seq_one_letter_code
_entity_poly.pdbx_strand_id
1 'polypeptide(L)'
;MKQTGLDRRRNFFDDSGMFDWRAIAYVLSGAVVAGVALQCSIALSASYTDLRLKAAEQQREVPPLAALYFRNTVRVLFVTALGFLLGAGADAALSAFAGQRLGLLGYGSGVLLLVCGFALLLQARTDSHLKLLKPHERLIHTIGGMGGIAAACGGMILVTWRGSVW
;
A
#
# COMPACT_ATOMS: atom_id res chain seq x y z
N MET A 1 -21.82 13.31 41.28
CA MET A 1 -20.59 13.07 40.50
C MET A 1 -20.74 11.76 39.73
N LYS A 2 -21.05 11.82 38.42
CA LYS A 2 -21.18 10.65 37.53
C LYS A 2 -19.98 10.65 36.58
N GLN A 3 -18.89 10.01 37.00
CA GLN A 3 -17.71 9.71 36.17
C GLN A 3 -17.57 8.19 36.10
N THR A 4 -18.41 7.50 35.32
CA THR A 4 -18.30 6.03 35.21
C THR A 4 -18.85 5.55 33.87
N GLY A 5 -17.96 5.43 32.88
CA GLY A 5 -18.26 4.72 31.64
C GLY A 5 -17.17 4.89 30.58
N LEU A 6 -16.73 6.13 30.36
CA LEU A 6 -15.71 6.46 29.35
C LEU A 6 -14.28 6.20 29.84
N ASP A 7 -13.97 6.48 31.11
CA ASP A 7 -12.61 6.30 31.63
C ASP A 7 -12.23 4.83 31.82
N ARG A 8 -13.20 3.93 32.03
CA ARG A 8 -12.95 2.49 32.14
C ARG A 8 -12.56 1.86 30.78
N ARG A 9 -12.96 2.44 29.65
CA ARG A 9 -12.49 1.99 28.32
C ARG A 9 -11.09 2.49 27.97
N ARG A 10 -10.68 3.64 28.49
CA ARG A 10 -9.31 4.15 28.30
C ARG A 10 -8.29 3.24 29.01
N ASN A 11 -8.57 2.87 30.25
CA ASN A 11 -7.60 2.11 31.05
C ASN A 11 -7.48 0.62 30.65
N PHE A 12 -8.45 0.03 29.94
CA PHE A 12 -8.30 -1.34 29.43
C PHE A 12 -7.30 -1.45 28.27
N PHE A 13 -6.99 -0.33 27.61
CA PHE A 13 -6.09 -0.30 26.47
C PHE A 13 -4.70 0.27 26.78
N ASP A 14 -4.47 0.80 27.99
CA ASP A 14 -3.25 1.55 28.34
C ASP A 14 -2.25 0.75 29.22
N ASP A 15 -2.65 -0.39 29.79
CA ASP A 15 -1.89 -1.06 30.87
C ASP A 15 -1.05 -2.27 30.45
N SER A 16 -0.44 -2.24 29.27
CA SER A 16 0.72 -3.12 29.06
C SER A 16 1.79 -2.40 28.27
N GLY A 17 3.00 -2.34 28.82
CA GLY A 17 4.27 -2.03 28.12
C GLY A 17 4.61 -3.06 27.04
N MET A 18 3.59 -3.55 26.33
CA MET A 18 3.63 -4.47 25.23
C MET A 18 3.88 -3.62 23.99
N PHE A 19 5.17 -3.55 23.62
CA PHE A 19 5.67 -3.34 22.27
C PHE A 19 4.54 -3.28 21.23
N ASP A 20 4.24 -2.09 20.70
CA ASP A 20 3.00 -1.74 19.99
C ASP A 20 2.81 -2.59 18.70
N TRP A 21 2.39 -3.84 18.90
CA TRP A 21 2.33 -4.90 17.89
C TRP A 21 1.43 -4.51 16.72
N ARG A 22 0.47 -3.61 16.94
CA ARG A 22 -0.45 -3.11 15.93
C ARG A 22 0.27 -2.20 14.93
N ALA A 23 1.13 -1.30 15.42
CA ALA A 23 1.95 -0.44 14.57
C ALA A 23 2.95 -1.28 13.76
N ILE A 24 3.54 -2.31 14.37
CA ILE A 24 4.47 -3.21 13.68
C ILE A 24 3.76 -4.05 12.63
N ALA A 25 2.60 -4.61 12.95
CA ALA A 25 1.78 -5.35 11.99
C ALA A 25 1.38 -4.46 10.79
N TYR A 26 1.04 -3.19 11.03
CA TYR A 26 0.76 -2.22 9.97
C TYR A 26 1.98 -1.95 9.08
N VAL A 27 3.14 -1.65 9.66
CA VAL A 27 4.36 -1.36 8.90
C VAL A 27 4.82 -2.59 8.13
N LEU A 28 4.81 -3.78 8.74
CA LEU A 28 5.21 -5.02 8.08
C LEU A 28 4.26 -5.42 6.96
N SER A 29 2.94 -5.41 7.21
CA SER A 29 1.95 -5.73 6.17
C SER A 29 1.99 -4.72 5.03
N GLY A 30 2.12 -3.44 5.34
CA GLY A 30 2.27 -2.39 4.34
C GLY A 30 3.58 -2.51 3.54
N ALA A 31 4.68 -2.88 4.18
CA ALA A 31 5.96 -3.09 3.51
C ALA A 31 5.91 -4.30 2.56
N VAL A 32 5.23 -5.39 2.94
CA VAL A 32 4.99 -6.54 2.06
C VAL A 32 4.19 -6.11 0.84
N VAL A 33 3.10 -5.35 1.04
CA VAL A 33 2.26 -4.85 -0.06
C VAL A 33 3.04 -3.90 -0.97
N ALA A 34 3.83 -2.99 -0.41
CA ALA A 34 4.70 -2.11 -1.17
C ALA A 34 5.76 -2.89 -1.96
N GLY A 35 6.33 -3.95 -1.38
CA GLY A 35 7.24 -4.86 -2.06
C GLY A 35 6.58 -5.57 -3.26
N VAL A 36 5.38 -6.11 -3.06
CA VAL A 36 4.59 -6.72 -4.15
C VAL A 36 4.26 -5.71 -5.24
N ALA A 37 3.90 -4.47 -4.88
CA ALA A 37 3.65 -3.40 -5.83
C ALA A 37 4.89 -2.98 -6.63
N LEU A 38 6.07 -2.91 -6.00
CA LEU A 38 7.34 -2.65 -6.68
C LEU A 38 7.70 -3.80 -7.63
N GLN A 39 7.56 -5.05 -7.19
CA GLN A 39 7.78 -6.21 -8.05
C GLN A 39 6.83 -6.20 -9.25
N CYS A 40 5.55 -5.91 -9.03
CA CYS A 40 4.54 -5.78 -10.08
C CYS A 40 4.90 -4.67 -11.06
N SER A 41 5.32 -3.50 -10.57
CA SER A 41 5.77 -2.37 -11.40
C SER A 41 6.94 -2.75 -12.31
N ILE A 42 7.93 -3.49 -11.80
CA ILE A 42 9.10 -3.95 -12.58
C ILE A 42 8.66 -4.96 -13.65
N ALA A 43 7.87 -5.96 -13.25
CA ALA A 43 7.36 -6.97 -14.17
C ALA A 43 6.54 -6.33 -15.31
N LEU A 44 5.67 -5.37 -14.97
CA LEU A 44 4.85 -4.66 -15.94
C LEU A 44 5.67 -3.81 -16.92
N SER A 45 6.73 -3.17 -16.43
CA SER A 45 7.67 -2.43 -17.26
C SER A 45 8.41 -3.35 -18.24
N ALA A 46 8.80 -4.55 -17.80
CA ALA A 46 9.44 -5.55 -18.66
C ALA A 46 8.46 -6.05 -19.75
N SER A 47 7.21 -6.37 -19.37
CA SER A 47 6.17 -6.79 -20.32
C SER A 47 5.86 -5.70 -21.35
N TYR A 48 5.83 -4.43 -20.95
CA TYR A 48 5.63 -3.31 -21.89
C TYR A 48 6.79 -3.17 -22.89
N THR A 49 8.02 -3.43 -22.45
CA THR A 49 9.20 -3.38 -23.32
C THR A 49 9.15 -4.51 -24.35
N ASP A 50 8.79 -5.73 -23.93
CA ASP A 50 8.61 -6.88 -24.83
C ASP A 50 7.49 -6.63 -25.86
N LEU A 51 6.36 -6.05 -25.43
CA LEU A 51 5.28 -5.64 -26.33
C LEU A 51 5.74 -4.61 -27.37
N ARG A 52 6.58 -3.65 -26.97
CA ARG A 52 7.15 -2.67 -27.91
C ARG A 52 8.09 -3.31 -28.92
N LEU A 53 8.92 -4.26 -28.50
CA LEU A 53 9.82 -4.99 -29.38
C LEU A 53 9.03 -5.79 -30.41
N LYS A 54 8.03 -6.56 -29.97
CA LYS A 54 7.14 -7.32 -30.86
C LYS A 54 6.34 -6.45 -31.83
N ALA A 55 5.88 -5.29 -31.37
CA ALA A 55 5.18 -4.33 -32.22
C ALA A 55 6.13 -3.76 -33.30
N ALA A 56 7.37 -3.45 -32.94
CA ALA A 56 8.39 -3.00 -33.88
C ALA A 56 8.74 -4.09 -34.93
N GLU A 57 8.87 -5.35 -34.51
CA GLU A 57 9.08 -6.49 -35.42
C GLU A 57 7.93 -6.65 -36.43
N GLN A 58 6.69 -6.40 -36.01
CA GLN A 58 5.51 -6.49 -36.87
C GLN A 58 5.22 -5.21 -37.66
N GLN A 59 6.09 -4.20 -37.60
CA GLN A 59 5.85 -2.86 -38.18
C GLN A 59 4.49 -2.26 -37.76
N ARG A 60 4.04 -2.56 -36.54
CA ARG A 60 2.79 -2.03 -35.97
C ARG A 60 3.13 -1.11 -34.81
N GLU A 61 2.38 -0.03 -34.68
CA GLU A 61 2.47 0.81 -33.49
C GLU A 61 1.66 0.21 -32.34
N VAL A 62 2.22 0.28 -31.13
CA VAL A 62 1.48 -0.08 -29.92
C VAL A 62 0.34 0.92 -29.75
N PRO A 63 -0.92 0.48 -29.57
CA PRO A 63 -2.05 1.39 -29.44
C PRO A 63 -1.80 2.37 -28.27
N PRO A 64 -2.02 3.69 -28.48
CA PRO A 64 -1.63 4.73 -27.52
C PRO A 64 -2.30 4.56 -26.16
N LEU A 65 -3.53 4.03 -26.14
CA LEU A 65 -4.25 3.71 -24.91
C LEU A 65 -3.53 2.65 -24.06
N ALA A 66 -2.97 1.60 -24.69
CA ALA A 66 -2.23 0.57 -23.98
C ALA A 66 -0.91 1.13 -23.43
N ALA A 67 -0.19 1.93 -24.23
CA ALA A 67 1.03 2.60 -23.78
C ALA A 67 0.80 3.52 -22.57
N LEU A 68 -0.30 4.27 -22.60
CA LEU A 68 -0.69 5.19 -21.55
C LEU A 68 -1.10 4.45 -20.27
N TYR A 69 -1.84 3.34 -20.41
CA TYR A 69 -2.15 2.43 -19.31
C TYR A 69 -0.88 1.91 -18.62
N PHE A 70 0.02 1.26 -19.37
CA PHE A 70 1.24 0.68 -18.80
C PHE A 70 2.10 1.73 -18.09
N ARG A 71 2.30 2.89 -18.72
CA ARG A 71 3.11 3.97 -18.16
C ARG A 71 2.50 4.54 -16.87
N ASN A 72 1.18 4.73 -16.83
CA ASN A 72 0.53 5.29 -15.65
C ASN A 72 0.46 4.26 -14.51
N THR A 73 0.15 3.00 -14.81
CA THR A 73 0.06 1.94 -13.79
C THR A 73 1.41 1.67 -13.14
N VAL A 74 2.50 1.58 -13.92
CA VAL A 74 3.88 1.47 -13.40
C VAL A 74 4.19 2.65 -12.47
N ARG A 75 3.91 3.88 -12.92
CA ARG A 75 4.19 5.09 -12.11
C ARG A 75 3.40 5.11 -10.82
N VAL A 76 2.11 4.80 -10.85
CA VAL A 76 1.26 4.79 -9.66
C VAL A 76 1.78 3.76 -8.68
N LEU A 77 1.98 2.50 -9.09
CA LEU A 77 2.49 1.43 -8.22
C LEU A 77 3.84 1.81 -7.60
N PHE A 78 4.76 2.35 -8.39
CA PHE A 78 6.08 2.74 -7.93
C PHE A 78 6.03 3.90 -6.93
N VAL A 79 5.33 4.99 -7.27
CA VAL A 79 5.26 6.20 -6.44
C VAL A 79 4.52 5.92 -5.14
N THR A 80 3.42 5.17 -5.17
CA THR A 80 2.67 4.86 -3.94
C THR A 80 3.42 3.89 -3.04
N ALA A 81 4.10 2.88 -3.60
CA ALA A 81 4.90 1.95 -2.83
C ALA A 81 6.11 2.63 -2.18
N LEU A 82 6.84 3.43 -2.95
CA LEU A 82 7.99 4.19 -2.43
C LEU A 82 7.54 5.24 -1.41
N GLY A 83 6.46 5.97 -1.71
CA GLY A 83 5.90 6.96 -0.79
C GLY A 83 5.43 6.35 0.52
N PHE A 84 4.83 5.15 0.49
CA PHE A 84 4.52 4.41 1.71
C PHE A 84 5.78 4.04 2.49
N LEU A 85 6.79 3.44 1.84
CA LEU A 85 8.03 3.03 2.51
C LEU A 85 8.79 4.21 3.12
N LEU A 86 8.84 5.35 2.42
CA LEU A 86 9.46 6.57 2.92
C LEU A 86 8.64 7.18 4.06
N GLY A 87 7.31 7.22 3.94
CA GLY A 87 6.43 7.74 4.99
C GLY A 87 6.49 6.89 6.27
N ALA A 88 6.41 5.57 6.13
CA ALA A 88 6.53 4.64 7.25
C ALA A 88 7.94 4.66 7.87
N GLY A 89 8.98 4.73 7.04
CA GLY A 89 10.37 4.86 7.48
C GLY A 89 10.64 6.17 8.22
N ALA A 90 10.10 7.28 7.73
CA ALA A 90 10.21 8.59 8.38
C ALA A 90 9.46 8.61 9.72
N ASP A 91 8.25 8.05 9.79
CA ASP A 91 7.50 7.95 11.05
C ASP A 91 8.23 7.05 12.07
N ALA A 92 8.80 5.94 11.62
CA ALA A 92 9.62 5.06 12.47
C ALA A 92 10.88 5.78 12.99
N ALA A 93 11.62 6.47 12.12
CA ALA A 93 12.82 7.22 12.50
C ALA A 93 12.48 8.34 13.48
N LEU A 94 11.45 9.14 13.19
CA LEU A 94 11.02 10.24 14.06
C LEU A 94 10.52 9.72 15.42
N SER A 95 9.84 8.58 15.45
CA SER A 95 9.42 7.96 16.71
C SER A 95 10.61 7.49 17.56
N ALA A 96 11.73 7.09 16.93
CA ALA A 96 12.95 6.68 17.61
C ALA A 96 13.78 7.86 18.13
N PHE A 97 13.82 8.98 17.37
CA PHE A 97 14.66 10.14 17.71
C PHE A 97 13.94 11.20 18.57
N ALA A 98 12.66 11.44 18.32
CA ALA A 98 11.93 12.56 18.93
C ALA A 98 10.83 12.11 19.91
N GLY A 99 10.57 10.80 20.03
CA GLY A 99 9.48 10.26 20.86
C GLY A 99 8.07 10.71 20.42
N GLN A 100 7.96 11.46 19.32
CA GLN A 100 6.70 11.95 18.75
C GLN A 100 6.37 11.16 17.49
N ARG A 101 5.17 10.58 17.45
CA ARG A 101 4.57 10.03 16.23
C ARG A 101 3.71 11.11 15.58
N LEU A 102 3.97 11.42 14.31
CA LEU A 102 3.20 12.41 13.57
C LEU A 102 1.99 11.71 12.95
N GLY A 103 0.83 11.82 13.60
CA GLY A 103 -0.42 11.22 13.12
C GLY A 103 -0.76 11.56 11.66
N LEU A 104 -0.32 12.72 11.17
CA LEU A 104 -0.46 13.16 9.77
C LEU A 104 0.40 12.35 8.78
N LEU A 105 1.63 11.98 9.14
CA LEU A 105 2.49 11.12 8.33
C LEU A 105 1.98 9.67 8.30
N GLY A 106 1.46 9.18 9.44
CA GLY A 106 0.79 7.89 9.52
C GLY A 106 -0.49 7.83 8.67
N TYR A 107 -1.29 8.92 8.66
CA TYR A 107 -2.48 9.00 7.81
C TYR A 107 -2.11 9.05 6.32
N GLY A 108 -1.14 9.90 5.96
CA GLY A 108 -0.66 10.04 4.59
C GLY A 108 -0.09 8.73 4.02
N SER A 109 0.72 8.01 4.80
CA SER A 109 1.20 6.68 4.41
C SER A 109 0.06 5.67 4.28
N GLY A 110 -0.95 5.71 5.16
CA GLY A 110 -2.18 4.92 5.03
C GLY A 110 -2.91 5.15 3.70
N VAL A 111 -3.05 6.41 3.26
CA VAL A 111 -3.69 6.73 1.98
C VAL A 111 -2.87 6.18 0.81
N LEU A 112 -1.54 6.32 0.85
CA LEU A 112 -0.67 5.77 -0.18
C LEU A 112 -0.77 4.25 -0.27
N LEU A 113 -0.86 3.56 0.87
CA LEU A 113 -1.05 2.11 0.90
C LEU A 113 -2.42 1.69 0.34
N LEU A 114 -3.47 2.48 0.59
CA LEU A 114 -4.80 2.26 0.02
C LEU A 114 -4.77 2.36 -1.50
N VAL A 115 -4.20 3.44 -2.04
CA VAL A 115 -4.07 3.66 -3.50
C VAL A 115 -3.23 2.54 -4.12
N CYS A 116 -2.15 2.13 -3.44
CA CYS A 116 -1.31 1.02 -3.85
C CYS A 116 -2.10 -0.30 -3.95
N GLY A 117 -2.90 -0.62 -2.93
CA GLY A 117 -3.75 -1.82 -2.91
C GLY A 117 -4.81 -1.82 -4.02
N PHE A 118 -5.44 -0.67 -4.29
CA PHE A 118 -6.36 -0.52 -5.42
C PHE A 118 -5.67 -0.68 -6.77
N ALA A 119 -4.47 -0.11 -6.95
CA ALA A 119 -3.69 -0.25 -8.17
C ALA A 119 -3.32 -1.72 -8.44
N LEU A 120 -2.94 -2.47 -7.40
CA LEU A 120 -2.68 -3.91 -7.49
C LEU A 120 -3.92 -4.71 -7.89
N LEU A 121 -5.09 -4.41 -7.33
CA LEU A 121 -6.34 -5.07 -7.71
C LEU A 121 -6.73 -4.77 -9.15
N LEU A 122 -6.62 -3.50 -9.55
CA LEU A 122 -6.94 -3.07 -10.91
C LEU A 122 -6.02 -3.75 -11.92
N GLN A 123 -4.73 -3.83 -11.59
CA GLN A 123 -3.75 -4.55 -12.39
C GLN A 123 -4.07 -6.05 -12.49
N ALA A 124 -4.36 -6.73 -11.37
CA ALA A 124 -4.71 -8.15 -11.35
C ALA A 124 -5.99 -8.45 -12.16
N ARG A 125 -6.96 -7.53 -12.16
CA ARG A 125 -8.17 -7.62 -13.00
C ARG A 125 -7.84 -7.46 -14.48
N THR A 126 -7.08 -6.43 -14.84
CA THR A 126 -6.65 -6.21 -16.24
C THR A 126 -5.84 -7.40 -16.75
N ASP A 127 -4.95 -7.96 -15.93
CA ASP A 127 -4.19 -9.17 -16.26
C ASP A 127 -5.08 -10.39 -16.45
N SER A 128 -6.19 -10.49 -15.72
CA SER A 128 -7.16 -11.57 -15.94
C SER A 128 -7.85 -11.48 -17.31
N HIS A 129 -8.08 -10.27 -17.81
CA HIS A 129 -8.68 -10.06 -19.13
C HIS A 129 -7.66 -10.22 -20.26
N LEU A 130 -6.42 -9.79 -20.03
CA LEU A 130 -5.36 -9.80 -21.04
C LEU A 130 -4.47 -11.06 -20.99
N LYS A 131 -4.64 -11.93 -19.98
CA LYS A 131 -3.84 -13.15 -19.73
C LYS A 131 -2.33 -12.90 -19.70
N LEU A 132 -1.92 -11.75 -19.16
CA LEU A 132 -0.51 -11.30 -19.13
C LEU A 132 0.35 -12.05 -18.10
N LEU A 133 -0.24 -12.45 -16.98
CA LEU A 133 0.45 -13.11 -15.86
C LEU A 133 0.01 -14.56 -15.68
N LYS A 134 0.88 -15.36 -15.05
CA LYS A 134 0.53 -16.72 -14.64
C LYS A 134 -0.56 -16.67 -13.53
N PRO A 135 -1.41 -17.70 -13.42
CA PRO A 135 -2.52 -17.69 -12.47
C PRO A 135 -2.09 -17.54 -11.00
N HIS A 136 -0.88 -18.01 -10.64
CA HIS A 136 -0.34 -17.88 -9.29
C HIS A 136 0.09 -16.44 -8.95
N GLU A 137 0.75 -15.74 -9.88
CA GLU A 137 1.12 -14.32 -9.74
C GLU A 137 -0.13 -13.44 -9.61
N ARG A 138 -1.18 -13.77 -10.38
CA ARG A 138 -2.48 -13.10 -10.29
C ARG A 138 -3.12 -13.24 -8.89
N LEU A 139 -3.03 -14.43 -8.29
CA LEU A 139 -3.52 -14.67 -6.94
C LEU A 139 -2.75 -13.81 -5.93
N ILE A 140 -1.42 -13.75 -6.05
CA ILE A 140 -0.54 -12.96 -5.18
C ILE A 140 -0.88 -11.47 -5.28
N HIS A 141 -1.08 -10.93 -6.48
CA HIS A 141 -1.47 -9.52 -6.64
C HIS A 141 -2.86 -9.22 -6.09
N THR A 142 -3.80 -10.16 -6.22
CA THR A 142 -5.17 -10.00 -5.69
C THR A 142 -5.16 -10.02 -4.16
N ILE A 143 -4.45 -10.98 -3.56
CA ILE A 143 -4.31 -11.09 -2.10
C ILE A 143 -3.51 -9.90 -1.56
N GLY A 144 -2.42 -9.49 -2.22
CA GLY A 144 -1.64 -8.32 -1.88
C GLY A 144 -2.46 -7.03 -1.95
N GLY A 145 -3.29 -6.87 -2.98
CA GLY A 145 -4.20 -5.74 -3.11
C GLY A 145 -5.25 -5.68 -1.99
N MET A 146 -5.93 -6.81 -1.71
CA MET A 146 -6.89 -6.89 -0.60
C MET A 146 -6.22 -6.67 0.76
N GLY A 147 -5.04 -7.25 0.98
CA GLY A 147 -4.24 -7.08 2.19
C GLY A 147 -3.80 -5.63 2.38
N GLY A 148 -3.39 -4.96 1.30
CA GLY A 148 -3.03 -3.54 1.30
C GLY A 148 -4.18 -2.62 1.68
N ILE A 149 -5.37 -2.89 1.13
CA ILE A 149 -6.58 -2.13 1.48
C ILE A 149 -6.97 -2.38 2.94
N ALA A 150 -6.95 -3.64 3.40
CA ALA A 150 -7.26 -3.97 4.79
C ALA A 150 -6.27 -3.33 5.78
N ALA A 151 -4.97 -3.39 5.48
CA ALA A 151 -3.91 -2.75 6.27
C ALA A 151 -4.04 -1.23 6.28
N ALA A 152 -4.37 -0.62 5.13
CA ALA A 152 -4.60 0.82 5.03
C ALA A 152 -5.80 1.27 5.88
N CYS A 153 -6.94 0.59 5.76
CA CYS A 153 -8.12 0.88 6.58
C CYS A 153 -7.83 0.68 8.07
N GLY A 154 -7.15 -0.41 8.44
CA GLY A 154 -6.75 -0.66 9.83
C GLY A 154 -5.80 0.40 10.38
N GLY A 155 -4.82 0.83 9.58
CA GLY A 155 -3.88 1.90 9.93
C GLY A 155 -4.57 3.25 10.10
N MET A 156 -5.47 3.62 9.17
CA MET A 156 -6.25 4.85 9.27
C MET A 156 -7.15 4.87 10.50
N ILE A 157 -7.79 3.74 10.83
CA ILE A 157 -8.61 3.58 12.04
C ILE A 157 -7.72 3.74 13.28
N LEU A 158 -6.53 3.13 13.31
CA LEU A 158 -5.61 3.29 14.43
C LEU A 158 -5.16 4.76 14.60
N VAL A 159 -4.88 5.46 13.50
CA VAL A 159 -4.52 6.89 13.54
C VAL A 159 -5.69 7.75 14.01
N THR A 160 -6.92 7.49 13.56
CA THR A 160 -8.11 8.25 13.99
C THR A 160 -8.52 7.93 15.42
N TRP A 161 -8.41 6.68 15.88
CA TRP A 161 -8.70 6.32 17.27
C TRP A 161 -7.66 6.88 18.24
N ARG A 162 -6.38 6.78 17.88
CA ARG A 162 -5.27 7.35 18.68
C ARG A 162 -5.23 8.88 18.60
N GLY A 163 -5.78 9.45 17.53
CA GLY A 163 -5.96 10.89 17.30
C GLY A 163 -7.34 11.44 17.69
N SER A 164 -8.15 10.71 18.47
CA SER A 164 -9.43 11.21 19.02
C SER A 164 -9.26 12.24 20.16
N VAL A 165 -8.30 13.16 19.97
CA VAL A 165 -8.18 14.41 20.70
C VAL A 165 -8.10 15.52 19.65
N TRP A 166 -9.25 15.85 19.08
CA TRP A 166 -9.58 17.24 18.76
C TRP A 166 -10.65 17.67 19.74
#